data_AF-A0A1X7TIX4-F1
#
_entry.id   AF-A0A1X7TIX4-F1
#
_cell.length_a   1.000
_cell.length_b   1.000
_cell.length_c   1.000
_cell.angle_alpha   90.00
_cell.angle_beta   90.00
_cell.angle_gamma   90.00
#
_symmetry.space_group_name_H-M   'P 1'
#
loop_
_entity.id
_entity.type
_entity.pdbx_description
1 polymer ?
#
loop_
_entity_poly.entity_id
_entity_poly.type
_entity_poly.pdbx_seq_one_letter_code
_entity_poly.pdbx_strand_id
1 'polypeptide(L)'
;MATNTSSCSSSLSLFSSPLTIEQLIDVLNLLKRCGFPRTRWRTLGLTLGLNKNTLDVIKRDNDTTDDCITECLSKWLSRADNVDSKGGATFDSLSDALKSINENAAADKLDQEKRKAKAIDIFNTHHPLLSQSLSDPVSVAIMLQREGVITEQILASVVSASPSVPNQCEVLLAAIIVAIESKYSSLQTFASVLCKFTGNVKLGTVIQRDYGVLA
;
A
#
# COMPACT_ATOMS: atom_id res chain seq x y z
N MET A 1 -15.15 -17.62 -13.55
CA MET A 1 -14.25 -16.45 -13.70
C MET A 1 -13.38 -16.41 -12.45
N ALA A 2 -12.10 -16.77 -12.58
CA ALA A 2 -11.16 -16.67 -11.46
C ALA A 2 -10.85 -15.20 -11.23
N THR A 3 -11.31 -14.66 -10.10
CA THR A 3 -10.99 -13.29 -9.69
C THR A 3 -9.51 -13.22 -9.30
N ASN A 4 -8.83 -12.17 -9.75
CA ASN A 4 -7.42 -11.85 -9.52
C ASN A 4 -7.11 -11.51 -8.04
N THR A 5 -7.57 -12.32 -7.09
CA THR A 5 -7.33 -12.14 -5.65
C THR A 5 -5.86 -12.34 -5.27
N SER A 6 -5.09 -13.05 -6.12
CA SER A 6 -3.66 -13.32 -5.91
C SER A 6 -2.80 -12.04 -5.79
N SER A 7 -3.10 -10.99 -6.58
CA SER A 7 -2.27 -9.78 -6.60
C SER A 7 -2.46 -8.90 -5.36
N CYS A 8 -3.66 -8.92 -4.75
CA CYS A 8 -3.99 -8.14 -3.55
C CYS A 8 -3.37 -8.75 -2.28
N SER A 9 -3.41 -10.08 -2.14
CA SER A 9 -2.80 -10.77 -0.97
C SER A 9 -1.29 -10.58 -0.90
N SER A 10 -0.63 -10.52 -2.08
CA SER A 10 0.82 -10.36 -2.19
C SER A 10 1.31 -8.96 -1.79
N SER A 11 0.49 -7.93 -2.00
CA SER A 11 0.83 -6.54 -1.67
C SER A 11 0.56 -6.19 -0.20
N LEU A 12 -0.32 -6.94 0.47
CA LEU A 12 -0.64 -6.78 1.89
C LEU A 12 0.48 -7.31 2.81
N SER A 13 1.09 -8.45 2.49
CA SER A 13 2.22 -8.99 3.26
C SER A 13 3.47 -8.11 3.16
N LEU A 14 3.62 -7.39 2.04
CA LEU A 14 4.79 -6.61 1.71
C LEU A 14 5.12 -5.58 2.80
N PHE A 15 4.14 -4.78 3.24
CA PHE A 15 4.36 -3.71 4.22
C PHE A 15 4.32 -4.14 5.68
N SER A 16 4.35 -5.45 5.94
CA SER A 16 4.50 -6.00 7.29
C SER A 16 5.90 -5.71 7.84
N SER A 17 6.02 -5.57 9.15
CA SER A 17 7.31 -5.36 9.82
C SER A 17 7.55 -6.46 10.85
N PRO A 18 8.80 -6.95 11.00
CA PRO A 18 10.00 -6.58 10.24
C PRO A 18 10.02 -7.16 8.82
N LEU A 19 10.75 -6.51 7.91
CA LEU A 19 11.02 -7.06 6.59
C LEU A 19 12.07 -8.18 6.69
N THR A 20 11.92 -9.20 5.86
CA THR A 20 12.85 -10.34 5.79
C THR A 20 13.49 -10.46 4.41
N ILE A 21 14.53 -11.30 4.31
CA ILE A 21 15.22 -11.56 3.04
C ILE A 21 14.30 -12.13 1.94
N GLU A 22 13.19 -12.79 2.33
CA GLU A 22 12.20 -13.33 1.38
C GLU A 22 11.52 -12.22 0.56
N GLN A 23 11.52 -10.99 1.07
CA GLN A 23 10.91 -9.82 0.45
C GLN A 23 11.89 -9.00 -0.41
N LEU A 24 13.10 -9.51 -0.67
CA LEU A 24 14.14 -8.79 -1.42
C LEU A 24 13.67 -8.33 -2.81
N ILE A 25 13.07 -9.25 -3.59
CA ILE A 25 12.58 -8.95 -4.94
C ILE A 25 11.48 -7.89 -4.92
N ASP A 26 10.62 -7.97 -3.92
CA ASP A 26 9.51 -7.05 -3.69
C ASP A 26 10.00 -5.63 -3.37
N VAL A 27 10.97 -5.50 -2.46
CA VAL A 27 11.61 -4.22 -2.13
C VAL A 27 12.34 -3.63 -3.34
N LEU A 28 13.08 -4.45 -4.10
CA LEU A 28 13.77 -4.02 -5.32
C LEU A 28 12.80 -3.48 -6.38
N ASN A 29 11.72 -4.21 -6.63
CA ASN A 29 10.69 -3.79 -7.58
C ASN A 29 9.99 -2.52 -7.12
N LEU A 30 9.73 -2.38 -5.82
CA LEU A 30 9.12 -1.19 -5.25
C LEU A 30 10.04 0.04 -5.38
N LEU A 31 11.32 -0.07 -5.04
CA LEU A 31 12.28 1.03 -5.23
C LEU A 31 12.41 1.43 -6.70
N LYS A 32 12.39 0.46 -7.63
CA LYS A 32 12.35 0.74 -9.06
C LYS A 32 11.09 1.52 -9.46
N ARG A 33 9.91 1.11 -8.99
CA ARG A 33 8.65 1.85 -9.21
C ARG A 33 8.69 3.24 -8.57
N CYS A 34 9.36 3.39 -7.43
CA CYS A 34 9.55 4.68 -6.76
C CYS A 34 10.52 5.61 -7.51
N GLY A 35 11.22 5.12 -8.54
CA GLY A 35 12.16 5.92 -9.32
C GLY A 35 13.50 6.13 -8.61
N PHE A 36 13.83 5.30 -7.62
CA PHE A 36 15.10 5.41 -6.91
C PHE A 36 16.29 5.16 -7.88
N PRO A 37 17.28 6.06 -7.95
CA PRO A 37 18.45 5.89 -8.81
C PRO A 37 19.39 4.83 -8.23
N ARG A 38 19.48 3.68 -8.91
CA ARG A 38 20.29 2.53 -8.46
C ARG A 38 21.76 2.87 -8.26
N THR A 39 22.30 3.87 -8.96
CA THR A 39 23.67 4.36 -8.79
C THR A 39 23.97 4.88 -7.39
N ARG A 40 22.93 5.24 -6.61
CA ARG A 40 23.06 5.74 -5.23
C ARG A 40 23.00 4.64 -4.16
N TRP A 41 23.02 3.36 -4.55
CA TRP A 41 22.96 2.22 -3.64
C TRP A 41 23.97 2.33 -2.49
N ARG A 42 25.17 2.83 -2.75
CA ARG A 42 26.23 2.92 -1.74
C ARG A 42 25.91 3.95 -0.65
N THR A 43 25.38 5.11 -1.04
CA THR A 43 24.93 6.14 -0.09
C THR A 43 23.72 5.67 0.70
N LEU A 44 22.79 4.98 0.03
CA LEU A 44 21.64 4.36 0.68
C LEU A 44 22.09 3.32 1.72
N GLY A 45 22.99 2.40 1.34
CA GLY A 45 23.50 1.35 2.23
C GLY A 45 24.16 1.89 3.50
N LEU A 46 25.00 2.92 3.38
CA LEU A 46 25.61 3.59 4.55
C LEU A 46 24.55 4.14 5.50
N THR A 47 23.53 4.78 4.94
CA THR A 47 22.44 5.42 5.69
C THR A 47 21.57 4.37 6.39
N LEU A 48 21.34 3.23 5.74
CA LEU A 48 20.65 2.07 6.29
C LEU A 48 21.46 1.32 7.35
N GLY A 49 22.71 1.71 7.63
CA GLY A 49 23.54 1.15 8.69
C GLY A 49 24.55 0.10 8.24
N LEU A 50 24.75 -0.09 6.93
CA LEU A 50 25.82 -0.94 6.43
C LEU A 50 27.18 -0.24 6.55
N ASN A 51 28.19 -1.00 6.93
CA ASN A 51 29.54 -0.47 7.10
C ASN A 51 30.22 -0.23 5.74
N LYS A 52 31.13 0.74 5.69
CA LYS A 52 31.92 1.03 4.48
C LYS A 52 32.62 -0.22 3.94
N ASN A 53 33.21 -1.03 4.82
CA ASN A 53 33.89 -2.27 4.44
C ASN A 53 32.94 -3.27 3.75
N THR A 54 31.72 -3.42 4.26
CA THR A 54 30.67 -4.26 3.65
C THR A 54 30.34 -3.78 2.23
N LEU A 55 30.18 -2.47 2.05
CA LEU A 55 29.89 -1.88 0.74
C LEU A 55 31.08 -1.97 -0.22
N ASP A 56 32.32 -1.88 0.28
CA ASP A 56 33.53 -2.09 -0.53
C ASP A 56 33.65 -3.54 -1.02
N VAL A 57 33.32 -4.51 -0.17
CA VAL A 57 33.21 -5.93 -0.55
C VAL A 57 32.15 -6.11 -1.63
N ILE A 58 30.94 -5.57 -1.43
CA ILE A 58 29.87 -5.63 -2.45
C ILE A 58 30.33 -5.04 -3.78
N LYS A 59 31.00 -3.88 -3.78
CA LYS A 59 31.44 -3.22 -5.02
C LYS A 59 32.52 -4.01 -5.77
N ARG A 60 33.36 -4.74 -5.04
CA ARG A 60 34.46 -5.55 -5.60
C ARG A 60 33.96 -6.88 -6.16
N ASP A 61 32.96 -7.47 -5.51
CA ASP A 61 32.48 -8.82 -5.83
C ASP A 61 31.35 -8.81 -6.89
N ASN A 62 30.94 -7.63 -7.36
CA ASN A 62 29.84 -7.45 -8.30
C ASN A 62 30.19 -6.48 -9.44
N ASP A 63 29.81 -6.84 -10.67
CA ASP A 63 30.16 -6.08 -11.88
C ASP A 63 29.20 -4.92 -12.13
N THR A 64 27.89 -5.13 -11.91
CA THR A 64 26.87 -4.16 -12.27
C THR A 64 26.34 -3.38 -11.07
N THR A 65 25.73 -2.22 -11.35
CA THR A 65 25.01 -1.44 -10.33
C THR A 65 23.78 -2.20 -9.81
N ASP A 66 23.18 -3.04 -10.65
CA ASP A 66 21.99 -3.83 -10.31
C ASP A 66 22.34 -4.96 -9.33
N ASP A 67 23.49 -5.60 -9.50
CA ASP A 67 23.99 -6.60 -8.55
C ASP A 67 24.36 -5.93 -7.22
N CYS A 68 25.03 -4.77 -7.28
CA CYS A 68 25.42 -4.03 -6.09
C CYS A 68 24.22 -3.60 -5.22
N ILE A 69 23.15 -3.07 -5.83
CA ILE A 69 21.95 -2.69 -5.06
C ILE A 69 21.21 -3.92 -4.52
N THR A 70 21.19 -5.02 -5.27
CA THR A 70 20.58 -6.29 -4.84
C THR A 70 21.29 -6.82 -3.59
N GLU A 71 22.62 -6.90 -3.61
CA GLU A 71 23.41 -7.32 -2.46
C GLU A 71 23.33 -6.34 -1.28
N CYS A 72 23.32 -5.04 -1.56
CA CYS A 72 23.13 -4.01 -0.53
C CYS A 72 21.81 -4.20 0.21
N LEU A 73 20.69 -4.39 -0.50
CA LEU A 73 19.38 -4.61 0.12
C LEU A 73 19.30 -5.99 0.78
N SER A 74 19.96 -7.01 0.23
CA SER A 74 20.09 -8.34 0.86
C SER A 74 20.76 -8.25 2.24
N LYS A 75 21.87 -7.51 2.35
CA LYS A 75 22.55 -7.26 3.63
C LYS A 75 21.68 -6.46 4.61
N TRP A 76 20.98 -5.45 4.12
CA TRP A 76 20.06 -4.67 4.95
C TRP A 76 18.90 -5.53 5.49
N LEU A 77 18.24 -6.31 4.64
CA LEU A 77 17.15 -7.23 5.03
C LEU A 77 17.63 -8.35 5.98
N SER A 78 18.89 -8.76 5.84
CA SER A 78 19.55 -9.69 6.77
C SER A 78 20.01 -9.03 8.07
N ARG A 79 19.71 -7.74 8.27
CA ARG A 79 20.04 -6.96 9.48
C ARG A 79 21.54 -6.95 9.80
N ALA A 80 22.38 -6.91 8.77
CA ALA A 80 23.84 -6.88 8.93
C ALA A 80 24.34 -5.57 9.58
N ASP A 81 25.57 -5.58 10.08
CA ASP A 81 26.26 -4.39 10.61
C ASP A 81 25.42 -3.63 11.65
N ASN A 82 25.15 -2.34 11.41
CA ASN A 82 24.47 -1.43 12.33
C ASN A 82 23.02 -1.15 11.91
N VAL A 83 22.41 -2.00 11.07
CA VAL A 83 21.04 -1.82 10.57
C VAL A 83 20.03 -1.64 11.70
N ASP A 84 20.19 -2.39 12.79
CA ASP A 84 19.29 -2.32 13.95
C ASP A 84 19.38 -0.99 14.69
N SER A 85 20.57 -0.39 14.74
CA SER A 85 20.77 0.96 15.29
C SER A 85 20.14 2.07 14.42
N LYS A 86 19.78 1.74 13.17
CA LYS A 86 19.14 2.64 12.19
C LYS A 86 17.64 2.34 12.01
N GLY A 87 17.02 1.65 12.97
CA GLY A 87 15.59 1.33 12.94
C GLY A 87 15.25 -0.02 12.30
N GLY A 88 16.26 -0.83 11.99
CA GLY A 88 16.11 -2.19 11.46
C GLY A 88 15.69 -2.24 9.99
N ALA A 89 15.36 -3.43 9.51
CA ALA A 89 14.82 -3.65 8.17
C ALA A 89 13.29 -3.37 8.14
N THR A 90 12.91 -2.11 8.01
CA THR A 90 11.50 -1.68 7.93
C THR A 90 11.30 -0.68 6.80
N PHE A 91 10.07 -0.51 6.32
CA PHE A 91 9.79 0.53 5.34
C PHE A 91 9.96 1.94 5.87
N ASP A 92 9.79 2.15 7.18
CA ASP A 92 10.02 3.46 7.80
C ASP A 92 11.51 3.82 7.76
N SER A 93 12.39 2.90 8.17
CA SER A 93 13.84 3.15 8.07
C SER A 93 14.33 3.30 6.63
N LEU A 94 13.72 2.61 5.67
CA LEU A 94 14.00 2.79 4.25
C LEU A 94 13.56 4.18 3.74
N SER A 95 12.35 4.62 4.10
CA SER A 95 11.83 5.94 3.76
C SER A 95 12.69 7.05 4.35
N ASP A 96 13.04 6.94 5.64
CA ASP A 96 13.90 7.88 6.34
C ASP A 96 15.30 7.94 5.72
N ALA A 97 15.85 6.78 5.33
CA ALA A 97 17.12 6.74 4.63
C ALA A 97 17.07 7.45 3.29
N LEU A 98 16.02 7.21 2.48
CA LEU A 98 15.80 7.90 1.20
C LEU A 98 15.69 9.43 1.39
N LYS A 99 14.92 9.89 2.39
CA LYS A 99 14.80 11.32 2.73
C LYS A 99 16.16 11.93 3.11
N SER A 100 16.93 11.24 3.94
CA SER A 100 18.22 11.76 4.41
C SER A 100 19.27 11.90 3.31
N ILE A 101 19.15 11.12 2.23
CA ILE A 101 20.02 11.23 1.05
C ILE A 101 19.43 12.17 -0.01
N ASN A 102 18.35 12.88 0.30
CA ASN A 102 17.61 13.79 -0.60
C ASN A 102 16.89 13.10 -1.77
N GLU A 103 16.58 11.80 -1.67
CA GLU A 103 15.70 11.09 -2.61
C GLU A 103 14.22 11.24 -2.20
N ASN A 104 13.79 12.48 -1.96
CA ASN A 104 12.47 12.79 -1.39
C ASN A 104 11.33 12.28 -2.27
N ALA A 105 11.43 12.42 -3.59
CA ALA A 105 10.39 11.92 -4.51
C ALA A 105 10.20 10.40 -4.41
N ALA A 106 11.30 9.65 -4.27
CA ALA A 106 11.24 8.20 -4.09
C ALA A 106 10.67 7.84 -2.72
N ALA A 107 11.05 8.57 -1.67
CA ALA A 107 10.53 8.38 -0.32
C ALA A 107 9.03 8.68 -0.23
N ASP A 108 8.57 9.79 -0.82
CA ASP A 108 7.16 10.17 -0.84
C ASP A 108 6.31 9.13 -1.56
N LYS A 109 6.82 8.62 -2.70
CA LYS A 109 6.14 7.55 -3.44
C LYS A 109 6.13 6.24 -2.67
N LEU A 110 7.20 5.91 -1.95
CA LEU A 110 7.25 4.75 -1.06
C LEU A 110 6.20 4.86 0.06
N ASP A 111 6.11 6.02 0.70
CA ASP A 111 5.12 6.30 1.75
C ASP A 111 3.68 6.24 1.20
N GLN A 112 3.45 6.68 -0.05
CA GLN A 112 2.15 6.54 -0.71
C GLN A 112 1.77 5.09 -0.96
N GLU A 113 2.68 4.27 -1.48
CA GLU A 113 2.44 2.84 -1.70
C GLU A 113 2.16 2.11 -0.37
N LYS A 114 2.88 2.46 0.69
CA LYS A 114 2.62 1.95 2.05
C LYS A 114 1.21 2.31 2.54
N ARG A 115 0.80 3.58 2.42
CA ARG A 115 -0.54 4.03 2.84
C ARG A 115 -1.65 3.37 2.02
N LYS A 116 -1.43 3.18 0.71
CA LYS A 116 -2.36 2.47 -0.18
C LYS A 116 -2.56 1.03 0.28
N ALA A 117 -1.49 0.28 0.52
CA ALA A 117 -1.59 -1.10 1.00
C ALA A 117 -2.34 -1.19 2.33
N LYS A 118 -2.03 -0.31 3.29
CA LYS A 118 -2.75 -0.27 4.58
C LYS A 118 -4.22 0.11 4.44
N ALA A 119 -4.58 1.02 3.53
CA ALA A 119 -5.97 1.35 3.28
C ALA A 119 -6.74 0.14 2.71
N ILE A 120 -6.13 -0.61 1.79
CA ILE A 120 -6.73 -1.86 1.28
C ILE A 120 -6.88 -2.89 2.40
N ASP A 121 -5.91 -3.01 3.30
CA ASP A 121 -5.98 -3.90 4.46
C ASP A 121 -7.15 -3.58 5.40
N ILE A 122 -7.32 -2.29 5.73
CA ILE A 122 -8.45 -1.82 6.54
C ILE A 122 -9.77 -2.15 5.83
N PHE A 123 -9.87 -1.86 4.52
CA PHE A 123 -11.07 -2.16 3.76
C PHE A 123 -11.39 -3.67 3.78
N ASN A 124 -10.39 -4.52 3.54
CA ASN A 124 -10.55 -5.97 3.54
C ASN A 124 -10.94 -6.53 4.91
N THR A 125 -10.37 -5.97 6.00
CA THR A 125 -10.74 -6.32 7.38
C THR A 125 -12.24 -6.10 7.63
N HIS A 126 -12.80 -5.04 7.08
CA HIS A 126 -14.22 -4.69 7.23
C HIS A 126 -15.13 -5.23 6.12
N HIS A 127 -14.58 -5.83 5.07
CA HIS A 127 -15.33 -6.32 3.90
C HIS A 127 -16.49 -7.26 4.26
N PRO A 128 -16.34 -8.27 5.15
CA PRO A 128 -17.45 -9.16 5.48
C PRO A 128 -18.65 -8.43 6.08
N LEU A 129 -18.40 -7.41 6.91
CA LEU A 129 -19.44 -6.59 7.52
C LEU A 129 -20.07 -5.63 6.51
N LEU A 130 -19.25 -5.08 5.60
CA LEU A 130 -19.72 -4.22 4.50
C LEU A 130 -20.69 -4.97 3.58
N SER A 131 -20.33 -6.18 3.13
CA SER A 131 -21.20 -7.02 2.28
C SER A 131 -22.54 -7.37 2.93
N GLN A 132 -22.58 -7.44 4.27
CA GLN A 132 -23.80 -7.78 5.01
C GLN A 132 -24.66 -6.57 5.37
N SER A 133 -24.06 -5.40 5.59
CA SER A 133 -24.75 -4.23 6.16
C SER A 133 -25.27 -3.24 5.11
N LEU A 134 -24.79 -3.33 3.86
CA LEU A 134 -25.19 -2.43 2.77
C LEU A 134 -26.56 -2.80 2.19
N SER A 135 -27.62 -2.25 2.80
CA SER A 135 -29.01 -2.48 2.36
C SER A 135 -29.45 -1.69 1.13
N ASP A 136 -28.73 -0.61 0.78
CA ASP A 136 -29.01 0.22 -0.40
C ASP A 136 -27.69 0.62 -1.13
N PRO A 137 -27.07 -0.31 -1.86
CA PRO A 137 -25.80 -0.06 -2.55
C PRO A 137 -25.91 1.02 -3.63
N VAL A 138 -27.07 1.17 -4.27
CA VAL A 138 -27.27 2.17 -5.34
C VAL A 138 -27.21 3.59 -4.77
N SER A 139 -27.91 3.88 -3.66
CA SER A 139 -27.84 5.20 -3.04
C SER A 139 -26.42 5.53 -2.55
N VAL A 140 -25.71 4.56 -1.99
CA VAL A 140 -24.30 4.74 -1.59
C VAL A 140 -23.44 5.06 -2.82
N ALA A 141 -23.63 4.34 -3.93
CA ALA A 141 -22.91 4.58 -5.18
C ALA A 141 -23.18 6.00 -5.74
N ILE A 142 -24.43 6.49 -5.71
CA ILE A 142 -24.76 7.86 -6.13
C ILE A 142 -24.00 8.89 -5.31
N MET A 143 -23.93 8.71 -3.97
CA MET A 143 -23.18 9.63 -3.12
C MET A 143 -21.68 9.58 -3.41
N LEU A 144 -21.11 8.39 -3.62
CA LEU A 144 -19.69 8.23 -3.96
C LEU A 144 -19.34 8.84 -5.31
N GLN A 145 -20.23 8.76 -6.29
CA GLN A 145 -20.08 9.42 -7.58
C GLN A 145 -20.03 10.95 -7.42
N ARG A 146 -20.93 11.52 -6.61
CA ARG A 146 -20.94 12.97 -6.30
C ARG A 146 -19.66 13.43 -5.60
N GLU A 147 -19.09 12.58 -4.76
CA GLU A 147 -17.81 12.83 -4.09
C GLU A 147 -16.59 12.52 -4.98
N GLY A 148 -16.80 12.10 -6.24
CA GLY A 148 -15.75 11.81 -7.22
C GLY A 148 -14.96 10.53 -6.96
N VAL A 149 -15.45 9.63 -6.09
CA VAL A 149 -14.78 8.36 -5.74
C VAL A 149 -14.98 7.32 -6.85
N ILE A 150 -16.16 7.31 -7.48
CA ILE A 150 -16.50 6.41 -8.59
C ILE A 150 -16.99 7.21 -9.80
N THR A 151 -16.84 6.65 -11.00
CA THR A 151 -17.30 7.27 -12.24
C THR A 151 -18.78 6.97 -12.53
N GLU A 152 -19.37 7.69 -13.49
CA GLU A 152 -20.75 7.43 -13.93
C GLU A 152 -20.90 6.01 -14.53
N GLN A 153 -19.86 5.51 -15.20
CA GLN A 153 -19.84 4.16 -15.77
C GLN A 153 -19.93 3.09 -14.69
N ILE A 154 -19.22 3.27 -13.57
CA ILE A 154 -19.28 2.35 -12.43
C ILE A 154 -20.67 2.44 -11.78
N LEU A 155 -21.21 3.63 -11.59
CA LEU A 155 -22.56 3.81 -11.07
C LEU A 155 -23.60 3.06 -11.93
N ALA A 156 -23.53 3.21 -13.26
CA ALA A 156 -24.42 2.51 -14.18
C ALA A 156 -24.31 0.97 -14.05
N SER A 157 -23.10 0.47 -13.78
CA SER A 157 -22.83 -0.96 -13.57
C SER A 157 -23.40 -1.48 -12.24
N VAL A 158 -23.38 -0.67 -11.17
CA VAL A 158 -24.06 -1.00 -9.90
C VAL A 158 -25.57 -1.03 -10.09
N VAL A 159 -26.13 -0.07 -10.84
CA VAL A 159 -27.58 -0.02 -11.14
C VAL A 159 -28.03 -1.20 -11.99
N SER A 160 -27.24 -1.59 -13.00
CA SER A 160 -27.59 -2.68 -13.91
C SER A 160 -27.46 -4.08 -13.31
N ALA A 161 -26.75 -4.24 -12.18
CA ALA A 161 -26.65 -5.49 -11.43
C ALA A 161 -27.97 -5.91 -10.70
N SER A 162 -29.05 -5.16 -10.90
CA SER A 162 -30.42 -5.44 -10.42
C SER A 162 -30.99 -6.76 -10.98
N PRO A 163 -31.73 -7.60 -10.21
CA PRO A 163 -32.51 -7.25 -9.00
C PRO A 163 -31.91 -7.73 -7.67
N SER A 164 -30.67 -8.21 -7.63
CA SER A 164 -30.06 -8.76 -6.41
C SER A 164 -29.21 -7.71 -5.68
N VAL A 165 -29.67 -7.24 -4.52
CA VAL A 165 -28.89 -6.36 -3.62
C VAL A 165 -27.48 -6.91 -3.34
N PRO A 166 -27.29 -8.21 -3.06
CA PRO A 166 -25.95 -8.79 -2.96
C PRO A 166 -25.04 -8.52 -4.17
N ASN A 167 -25.56 -8.65 -5.40
CA ASN A 167 -24.75 -8.42 -6.59
C ASN A 167 -24.35 -6.95 -6.73
N GLN A 168 -25.27 -6.02 -6.44
CA GLN A 168 -24.99 -4.58 -6.44
C GLN A 168 -23.93 -4.22 -5.41
N CYS A 169 -24.00 -4.83 -4.23
CA CYS A 169 -23.04 -4.63 -3.15
C CYS A 169 -21.64 -5.09 -3.58
N GLU A 170 -21.51 -6.29 -4.13
CA GLU A 170 -20.22 -6.82 -4.57
C GLU A 170 -19.60 -5.97 -5.70
N VAL A 171 -20.40 -5.52 -6.67
CA VAL A 171 -19.91 -4.60 -7.73
C VAL A 171 -19.43 -3.28 -7.13
N LEU A 172 -20.15 -2.73 -6.15
CA LEU A 172 -19.77 -1.49 -5.48
C LEU A 172 -18.47 -1.66 -4.66
N LEU A 173 -18.35 -2.73 -3.87
CA LEU A 173 -17.18 -2.99 -3.05
C LEU A 173 -15.93 -3.21 -3.92
N ALA A 174 -16.05 -3.94 -5.03
CA ALA A 174 -14.97 -4.08 -6.00
C ALA A 174 -14.54 -2.72 -6.59
N ALA A 175 -15.49 -1.84 -6.90
CA ALA A 175 -15.19 -0.50 -7.38
C ALA A 175 -14.48 0.37 -6.34
N ILE A 176 -14.82 0.22 -5.05
CA ILE A 176 -14.16 0.93 -3.96
C ILE A 176 -12.69 0.48 -3.83
N ILE A 177 -12.39 -0.81 -3.98
CA ILE A 177 -11.00 -1.31 -4.00
C ILE A 177 -10.21 -0.60 -5.11
N VAL A 178 -10.75 -0.53 -6.33
CA VAL A 178 -10.11 0.16 -7.46
C VAL A 178 -9.92 1.66 -7.15
N ALA A 179 -10.90 2.31 -6.51
CA ALA A 179 -10.79 3.71 -6.12
C ALA A 179 -9.70 3.94 -5.05
N ILE A 180 -9.51 3.01 -4.11
CA ILE A 180 -8.45 3.04 -3.09
C ILE A 180 -7.08 2.82 -3.73
N GLU A 181 -6.97 1.87 -4.67
CA GLU A 181 -5.74 1.61 -5.44
C GLU A 181 -5.29 2.82 -6.25
N SER A 182 -6.23 3.62 -6.74
CA SER A 182 -5.94 4.90 -7.41
C SER A 182 -5.58 6.00 -6.40
N LYS A 183 -6.38 6.15 -5.34
CA LYS A 183 -6.21 7.17 -4.30
C LYS A 183 -6.62 6.61 -2.94
N TYR A 184 -5.64 6.38 -2.06
CA TYR A 184 -5.91 5.75 -0.76
C TYR A 184 -6.89 6.55 0.12
N SER A 185 -7.01 7.87 -0.06
CA SER A 185 -8.00 8.70 0.65
C SER A 185 -9.46 8.43 0.25
N SER A 186 -9.68 7.70 -0.85
CA SER A 186 -11.02 7.22 -1.23
C SER A 186 -11.67 6.39 -0.13
N LEU A 187 -10.88 5.66 0.67
CA LEU A 187 -11.39 4.93 1.83
C LEU A 187 -12.01 5.87 2.87
N GLN A 188 -11.37 7.01 3.15
CA GLN A 188 -11.90 8.00 4.09
C GLN A 188 -13.21 8.60 3.59
N THR A 189 -13.26 8.97 2.31
CA THR A 189 -14.49 9.47 1.68
C THR A 189 -15.60 8.42 1.73
N PHE A 190 -15.28 7.16 1.42
CA PHE A 190 -16.23 6.06 1.53
C PHE A 190 -16.77 5.90 2.95
N ALA A 191 -15.90 5.91 3.95
CA ALA A 191 -16.30 5.81 5.36
C ALA A 191 -17.17 7.00 5.79
N SER A 192 -16.89 8.21 5.30
CA SER A 192 -17.72 9.40 5.51
C SER A 192 -19.11 9.27 4.87
N VAL A 193 -19.18 8.73 3.64
CA VAL A 193 -20.46 8.45 2.97
C VAL A 193 -21.25 7.41 3.75
N LEU A 194 -20.63 6.32 4.22
CA LEU A 194 -21.29 5.29 5.04
C LEU A 194 -21.94 5.89 6.30
N CYS A 195 -21.30 6.88 6.92
CA CYS A 195 -21.84 7.55 8.10
C CYS A 195 -23.13 8.34 7.83
N LYS A 196 -23.46 8.64 6.57
CA LYS A 196 -24.71 9.31 6.19
C LYS A 196 -25.89 8.34 6.12
N PHE A 197 -25.66 7.03 6.18
CA PHE A 197 -26.70 5.99 6.18
C PHE A 197 -26.88 5.44 7.61
N THR A 198 -28.09 5.57 8.17
CA THR A 198 -28.40 5.24 9.57
C THR A 198 -27.97 3.82 9.98
N GLY A 199 -28.12 2.84 9.09
CA GLY A 199 -27.67 1.45 9.32
C GLY A 199 -26.17 1.24 9.34
N ASN A 200 -25.38 2.18 8.78
CA ASN A 200 -23.94 2.03 8.55
C ASN A 200 -23.10 3.02 9.38
N VAL A 201 -23.70 3.86 10.21
CA VAL A 201 -22.99 4.88 11.02
C VAL A 201 -21.86 4.26 11.85
N LYS A 202 -22.15 3.16 12.55
CA LYS A 202 -21.15 2.48 13.40
C LYS A 202 -19.98 1.95 12.57
N LEU A 203 -20.26 1.29 11.46
CA LEU A 203 -19.24 0.71 10.58
C LEU A 203 -18.40 1.80 9.91
N GLY A 204 -19.03 2.86 9.38
CA GLY A 204 -18.33 4.02 8.83
C GLY A 204 -17.41 4.70 9.86
N THR A 205 -17.87 4.85 11.11
CA THR A 205 -17.06 5.44 12.20
C THR A 205 -15.86 4.57 12.56
N VAL A 206 -16.01 3.24 12.58
CA VAL A 206 -14.90 2.31 12.83
C VAL A 206 -13.86 2.42 11.72
N ILE A 207 -14.29 2.39 10.45
CA ILE A 207 -13.39 2.53 9.31
C ILE A 207 -12.66 3.89 9.34
N GLN A 208 -13.35 4.98 9.70
CA GLN A 208 -12.70 6.30 9.85
C GLN A 208 -11.63 6.30 10.94
N ARG A 209 -11.89 5.65 12.08
CA ARG A 209 -10.91 5.53 13.16
C ARG A 209 -9.67 4.77 12.70
N ASP A 210 -9.88 3.62 12.06
CA ASP A 210 -8.79 2.76 11.59
C ASP A 210 -7.98 3.47 10.49
N TYR A 211 -8.66 4.21 9.60
CA TYR A 211 -8.02 5.07 8.61
C TYR A 211 -7.20 6.20 9.25
N GLY A 212 -7.65 6.75 10.38
CA GLY A 212 -6.95 7.81 11.11
C GLY A 212 -5.55 7.42 11.60
N VAL A 213 -5.26 6.12 11.69
CA VAL A 213 -3.92 5.59 12.02
C VAL A 213 -2.93 5.72 10.83
N LEU A 214 -3.42 6.05 9.63
CA LEU A 214 -2.59 6.26 8.43
C LEU A 214 -2.08 7.69 8.26
N ALA A 215 -2.70 8.65 8.96
CA ALA A 215 -2.41 10.09 8.88
C ALA A 215 -1.30 10.48 9.87
#